data_AF-A0A1E3NV86-F1
#
_entry.id   AF-A0A1E3NV86-F1
#
_cell.length_a   1.000
_cell.length_b   1.000
_cell.length_c   1.000
_cell.angle_alpha   90.00
_cell.angle_beta   90.00
_cell.angle_gamma   90.00
#
_symmetry.space_group_name_H-M   'P 1'
#
loop_
_entity.id
_entity.type
_entity.pdbx_description
1 polymer ?
#
loop_
_entity_poly.entity_id
_entity_poly.type
_entity_poly.pdbx_seq_one_letter_code
_entity_poly.pdbx_strand_id
1 'polypeptide(L)'
;MSIPLFLFTFNCAKLPQTDFSKLQDALPSDHIPELFVFGFQELVPILDSTIPKEVNQRLFEINDSIHDVLSSKYPDSSSIHTINIHHLGAIGLIIMTPFQSSIKKIDNTVASCGLFYSSLKGAVATRLTLVKDSQETEFTFVVAHLSANEGYVERRNRDSWRLLRSLSFNDGWSVLKPKNHCFFMGDLNYRVALYGDELKRQIDESKVFIGFNEQDIHFDPTYKFNVGTSSYNSKRIASWCDRILYQKYNGNEKLIRYDKLPFLSSDHQPVFLSILVPFQAPPNAVNSLGYLIEGGEFMKSTYASKFGNYALIVSDSIIGLSLKSITTTSGRIVLIVMFLFILWLFK
;
A
#
# COMPACT_ATOMS: atom_id res chain seq x y z
N MET A 1 -24.23 -5.87 11.33
CA MET A 1 -23.43 -6.95 10.73
C MET A 1 -22.00 -6.47 10.60
N SER A 2 -21.01 -7.30 10.94
CA SER A 2 -19.59 -6.97 10.80
C SER A 2 -18.93 -7.89 9.78
N ILE A 3 -17.91 -7.40 9.10
CA ILE A 3 -17.17 -8.06 8.04
C ILE A 3 -15.74 -8.31 8.57
N PRO A 4 -15.33 -9.58 8.76
CA PRO A 4 -13.97 -9.89 9.15
C PRO A 4 -13.02 -9.73 7.97
N LEU A 5 -11.90 -9.04 8.18
CA LEU A 5 -10.88 -8.78 7.18
C LEU A 5 -9.51 -9.22 7.71
N PHE A 6 -8.68 -9.72 6.80
CA PHE A 6 -7.27 -9.98 7.06
C PHE A 6 -6.42 -9.23 6.05
N LEU A 7 -5.61 -8.29 6.53
CA LEU A 7 -4.69 -7.51 5.72
C LEU A 7 -3.26 -7.88 6.10
N PHE A 8 -2.38 -7.96 5.11
CA PHE A 8 -0.99 -8.34 5.28
C PHE A 8 -0.12 -7.48 4.37
N THR A 9 1.02 -7.02 4.88
CA THR A 9 2.01 -6.36 4.05
C THR A 9 3.43 -6.81 4.32
N PHE A 10 4.22 -6.95 3.24
CA PHE A 10 5.58 -7.44 3.31
C PHE A 10 6.48 -6.82 2.23
N ASN A 11 7.56 -6.19 2.66
CA ASN A 11 8.67 -5.87 1.77
C ASN A 11 9.55 -7.12 1.58
N CYS A 12 9.51 -7.68 0.37
CA CYS A 12 10.18 -8.92 0.00
C CYS A 12 11.68 -8.74 -0.24
N ALA A 13 12.25 -7.54 -0.10
CA ALA A 13 13.68 -7.27 -0.27
C ALA A 13 14.31 -7.88 -1.54
N LYS A 14 13.53 -7.98 -2.64
CA LYS A 14 13.92 -8.54 -3.94
C LYS A 14 14.33 -10.02 -3.85
N LEU A 15 13.80 -10.76 -2.88
CA LEU A 15 14.13 -12.15 -2.67
C LEU A 15 13.53 -13.05 -3.77
N PRO A 16 14.31 -14.03 -4.27
CA PRO A 16 13.86 -14.92 -5.33
C PRO A 16 12.74 -15.85 -4.89
N GLN A 17 12.73 -16.24 -3.61
CA GLN A 17 11.70 -17.10 -3.02
C GLN A 17 11.39 -16.67 -1.59
N THR A 18 10.17 -16.94 -1.15
CA THR A 18 9.72 -16.64 0.22
C THR A 18 8.83 -17.77 0.67
N ASP A 19 9.18 -18.38 1.81
CA ASP A 19 8.32 -19.35 2.48
C ASP A 19 7.26 -18.60 3.29
N PHE A 20 5.99 -18.82 2.96
CA PHE A 20 4.85 -18.23 3.66
C PHE A 20 4.25 -19.15 4.73
N SER A 21 4.86 -20.30 5.05
CA SER A 21 4.36 -21.24 6.07
C SER A 21 3.95 -20.56 7.39
N LYS A 22 4.78 -19.64 7.89
CA LYS A 22 4.56 -18.84 9.10
C LYS A 22 3.33 -17.92 9.05
N LEU A 23 2.74 -17.69 7.87
CA LEU A 23 1.48 -16.96 7.74
C LEU A 23 0.35 -17.65 8.54
N GLN A 24 0.42 -18.98 8.70
CA GLN A 24 -0.56 -19.75 9.46
C GLN A 24 -0.75 -19.25 10.91
N ASP A 25 0.29 -18.70 11.51
CA ASP A 25 0.31 -18.17 12.89
C ASP A 25 -0.41 -16.82 13.04
N ALA A 26 -0.57 -16.09 11.94
CA ALA A 26 -1.29 -14.81 11.90
C ALA A 26 -2.78 -14.98 11.62
N LEU A 27 -3.15 -16.06 10.93
CA LEU A 27 -4.52 -16.31 10.49
C LEU A 27 -5.45 -16.62 11.67
N PRO A 28 -6.63 -15.98 11.75
CA PRO A 28 -7.64 -16.31 12.76
C PRO A 28 -8.01 -17.79 12.76
N SER A 29 -8.35 -18.33 13.93
CA SER A 29 -8.71 -19.76 14.06
C SER A 29 -10.18 -19.96 14.42
N ASP A 30 -10.83 -18.91 14.91
CA ASP A 30 -12.21 -18.87 15.37
C ASP A 30 -13.21 -18.50 14.25
N HIS A 31 -12.73 -17.85 13.19
CA HIS A 31 -13.55 -17.48 12.03
C HIS A 31 -12.69 -17.38 10.76
N ILE A 32 -13.33 -17.48 9.61
CA ILE A 32 -12.70 -17.20 8.31
C ILE A 32 -12.94 -15.73 7.91
N PRO A 33 -11.89 -14.98 7.54
CA PRO A 33 -12.04 -13.66 6.93
C PRO A 33 -12.89 -13.68 5.65
N GLU A 34 -13.68 -12.63 5.47
CA GLU A 34 -14.47 -12.40 4.24
C GLU A 34 -13.55 -12.02 3.07
N LEU A 35 -12.50 -11.25 3.37
CA LEU A 35 -11.46 -10.87 2.42
C LEU A 35 -10.08 -11.05 3.06
N PHE A 36 -9.19 -11.67 2.30
CA PHE A 36 -7.75 -11.68 2.56
C PHE A 36 -7.07 -10.75 1.57
N VAL A 37 -6.30 -9.79 2.06
CA VAL A 37 -5.66 -8.74 1.26
C VAL A 37 -4.17 -8.73 1.55
N PHE A 38 -3.37 -9.05 0.54
CA PHE A 38 -1.92 -9.16 0.67
C PHE A 38 -1.22 -8.11 -0.19
N GLY A 39 -0.35 -7.31 0.42
CA GLY A 39 0.41 -6.26 -0.25
C GLY A 39 1.91 -6.49 -0.16
N PHE A 40 2.59 -6.42 -1.31
CA PHE A 40 4.01 -6.71 -1.41
C PHE A 40 4.78 -5.52 -1.97
N GLN A 41 6.01 -5.34 -1.50
CA GLN A 41 6.97 -4.37 -2.05
C GLN A 41 8.29 -5.07 -2.35
N GLU A 42 9.05 -4.50 -3.29
CA GLU A 42 10.33 -5.08 -3.72
C GLU A 42 10.21 -6.56 -4.11
N LEU A 43 9.17 -6.93 -4.85
CA LEU A 43 8.93 -8.31 -5.30
C LEU A 43 10.11 -8.91 -6.08
N VAL A 44 10.73 -8.09 -6.93
CA VAL A 44 11.78 -8.50 -7.87
C VAL A 44 12.88 -7.43 -7.95
N PRO A 45 14.06 -7.77 -8.50
CA PRO A 45 15.10 -6.80 -8.83
C PRO A 45 14.59 -5.60 -9.64
N ILE A 46 15.31 -4.47 -9.52
CA ILE A 46 14.90 -3.19 -10.15
C ILE A 46 14.69 -3.33 -11.66
N LEU A 47 15.58 -4.03 -12.36
CA LEU A 47 15.46 -4.22 -13.80
C LEU A 47 14.24 -5.08 -14.14
N ASP A 48 14.06 -6.19 -13.44
CA ASP A 48 12.93 -7.11 -13.65
C ASP A 48 11.59 -6.44 -13.33
N SER A 49 11.57 -5.47 -12.40
CA SER A 49 10.38 -4.68 -12.10
C SER A 49 9.85 -3.85 -13.28
N THR A 50 10.67 -3.64 -14.32
CA THR A 50 10.26 -2.97 -15.56
C THR A 50 9.62 -3.93 -16.57
N ILE A 51 9.65 -5.23 -16.30
CA ILE A 51 9.14 -6.30 -17.16
C ILE A 51 7.91 -6.91 -16.48
N PRO A 52 6.67 -6.57 -16.91
CA PRO A 52 5.46 -7.04 -16.24
C PRO A 52 5.37 -8.56 -16.10
N LYS A 53 5.91 -9.31 -17.07
CA LYS A 53 5.93 -10.78 -17.04
C LYS A 53 6.67 -11.32 -15.81
N GLU A 54 7.82 -10.75 -15.46
CA GLU A 54 8.63 -11.21 -14.31
C GLU A 54 7.91 -10.92 -12.99
N VAL A 55 7.29 -9.75 -12.88
CA VAL A 55 6.52 -9.41 -11.67
C VAL A 55 5.29 -10.30 -11.54
N ASN A 56 4.56 -10.55 -12.63
CA ASN A 56 3.38 -11.42 -12.62
C ASN A 56 3.76 -12.85 -12.24
N GLN A 57 4.84 -13.39 -12.81
CA GLN A 57 5.33 -14.72 -12.44
C GLN A 57 5.61 -14.79 -10.93
N ARG A 58 6.31 -13.79 -10.39
CA ARG A 58 6.59 -13.73 -8.95
C ARG A 58 5.33 -13.66 -8.11
N LEU A 59 4.33 -12.89 -8.54
CA LEU A 59 3.04 -12.79 -7.85
C LEU A 59 2.26 -14.10 -7.90
N PHE A 60 2.30 -14.85 -9.01
CA PHE A 60 1.65 -16.16 -9.10
C PHE A 60 2.31 -17.19 -8.18
N GLU A 61 3.64 -17.22 -8.10
CA GLU A 61 4.35 -18.09 -7.15
C GLU A 61 3.98 -17.78 -5.68
N ILE A 62 3.90 -16.49 -5.34
CA ILE A 62 3.46 -16.05 -4.00
C ILE A 62 1.99 -16.42 -3.78
N ASN A 63 1.14 -16.24 -4.79
CA ASN A 63 -0.27 -16.56 -4.74
C ASN A 63 -0.51 -18.03 -4.42
N ASP A 64 0.20 -18.93 -5.12
CA ASP A 64 0.08 -20.37 -4.94
C ASP A 64 0.54 -20.79 -3.53
N SER A 65 1.68 -20.24 -3.06
CA SER A 65 2.17 -20.51 -1.70
C SER A 65 1.19 -20.04 -0.61
N ILE A 66 0.57 -18.87 -0.78
CA ILE A 66 -0.44 -18.38 0.17
C ILE A 66 -1.71 -19.23 0.10
N HIS A 67 -2.14 -19.59 -1.10
CA HIS A 67 -3.31 -20.45 -1.30
C HIS A 67 -3.15 -21.80 -0.60
N ASP A 68 -1.96 -22.41 -0.64
CA ASP A 68 -1.67 -23.66 0.08
C ASP A 68 -1.80 -23.50 1.60
N VAL A 69 -1.28 -22.40 2.16
CA VAL A 69 -1.40 -22.09 3.59
C VAL A 69 -2.86 -21.87 3.99
N LEU A 70 -3.60 -21.09 3.20
CA LEU A 70 -5.01 -20.81 3.45
C LEU A 70 -5.87 -22.07 3.36
N SER A 71 -5.65 -22.91 2.35
CA SER A 71 -6.36 -24.18 2.16
C SER A 71 -6.07 -25.16 3.30
N SER A 72 -4.84 -25.17 3.80
CA SER A 72 -4.45 -25.99 4.96
C SER A 72 -5.07 -25.47 6.27
N LYS A 73 -5.18 -24.15 6.43
CA LYS A 73 -5.75 -23.51 7.63
C LYS A 73 -7.28 -23.66 7.69
N TYR A 74 -7.95 -23.59 6.54
CA TYR A 74 -9.42 -23.56 6.44
C TYR A 74 -9.95 -24.66 5.50
N PRO A 75 -9.81 -25.95 5.86
CA PRO A 75 -10.15 -27.07 4.98
C PRO A 75 -11.65 -27.15 4.63
N ASP A 76 -12.52 -26.67 5.52
CA ASP A 76 -13.99 -26.72 5.36
C ASP A 76 -14.55 -25.55 4.52
N SER A 77 -13.71 -24.56 4.19
CA SER A 77 -14.15 -23.44 3.36
C SER A 77 -14.24 -23.87 1.90
N SER A 78 -15.33 -23.51 1.21
CA SER A 78 -15.37 -23.57 -0.25
C SER A 78 -14.11 -22.88 -0.78
N SER A 79 -13.36 -23.58 -1.64
CA SER A 79 -12.01 -23.22 -2.09
C SER A 79 -11.77 -21.70 -2.09
N ILE A 80 -10.83 -21.23 -1.28
CA ILE A 80 -10.51 -19.81 -1.22
C ILE A 80 -10.02 -19.36 -2.60
N HIS A 81 -10.75 -18.44 -3.24
CA HIS A 81 -10.49 -18.03 -4.60
C HIS A 81 -9.67 -16.73 -4.63
N THR A 82 -8.71 -16.67 -5.55
CA THR A 82 -8.04 -15.40 -5.89
C THR A 82 -8.94 -14.60 -6.82
N ILE A 83 -9.38 -13.42 -6.37
CA ILE A 83 -10.28 -12.56 -7.14
C ILE A 83 -9.57 -11.40 -7.83
N ASN A 84 -8.37 -11.04 -7.36
CA ASN A 84 -7.59 -9.96 -7.97
C ASN A 84 -6.08 -10.14 -7.71
N ILE A 85 -5.28 -9.93 -8.76
CA ILE A 85 -3.84 -9.72 -8.70
C ILE A 85 -3.53 -8.48 -9.53
N HIS A 86 -2.91 -7.47 -8.93
CA HIS A 86 -2.54 -6.25 -9.64
C HIS A 86 -1.21 -5.67 -9.11
N HIS A 87 -0.48 -4.94 -9.95
CA HIS A 87 0.83 -4.42 -9.58
C HIS A 87 1.22 -3.11 -10.29
N LEU A 88 2.12 -2.37 -9.67
CA LEU A 88 2.86 -1.24 -10.26
C LEU A 88 4.36 -1.47 -10.02
N GLY A 89 5.12 -1.74 -11.07
CA GLY A 89 6.52 -2.13 -10.91
C GLY A 89 6.63 -3.34 -9.97
N ALA A 90 7.49 -3.26 -8.96
CA ALA A 90 7.68 -4.29 -7.93
C ALA A 90 6.76 -4.14 -6.70
N ILE A 91 5.66 -3.39 -6.81
CA ILE A 91 4.64 -3.23 -5.77
C ILE A 91 3.40 -4.01 -6.21
N GLY A 92 2.98 -5.01 -5.44
CA GLY A 92 1.88 -5.91 -5.82
C GLY A 92 0.79 -6.00 -4.76
N LEU A 93 -0.41 -6.33 -5.21
CA LEU A 93 -1.61 -6.53 -4.40
C LEU A 93 -2.33 -7.80 -4.86
N ILE A 94 -2.64 -8.67 -3.92
CA ILE A 94 -3.41 -9.91 -4.12
C ILE A 94 -4.63 -9.86 -3.20
N ILE A 95 -5.81 -10.18 -3.72
CA ILE A 95 -7.04 -10.30 -2.94
C ILE A 95 -7.64 -11.69 -3.16
N MET A 96 -7.94 -12.37 -2.05
CA MET A 96 -8.56 -13.68 -2.02
C MET A 96 -9.82 -13.68 -1.14
N THR A 97 -10.76 -14.56 -1.43
CA THR A 97 -11.99 -14.74 -0.65
C THR A 97 -12.58 -16.14 -0.81
N PRO A 98 -13.16 -16.73 0.25
CA PRO A 98 -13.97 -17.94 0.13
C PRO A 98 -15.37 -17.64 -0.46
N PHE A 99 -15.77 -16.37 -0.57
CA PHE A 99 -17.12 -15.92 -0.96
C PHE A 99 -17.13 -15.20 -2.32
N GLN A 100 -16.56 -15.82 -3.36
CA GLN A 100 -16.41 -15.19 -4.68
C GLN A 100 -17.74 -14.68 -5.26
N SER A 101 -18.85 -15.40 -5.05
CA SER A 101 -20.18 -15.00 -5.54
C SER A 101 -20.73 -13.71 -4.91
N SER A 102 -20.20 -13.30 -3.76
CA SER A 102 -20.53 -12.03 -3.10
C SER A 102 -19.81 -10.84 -3.72
N ILE A 103 -18.85 -11.04 -4.63
CA ILE A 103 -18.09 -9.96 -5.26
C ILE A 103 -18.78 -9.51 -6.55
N LYS A 104 -19.27 -8.27 -6.57
CA LYS A 104 -20.02 -7.71 -7.71
C LYS A 104 -19.14 -6.98 -8.70
N LYS A 105 -18.15 -6.23 -8.22
CA LYS A 105 -17.29 -5.36 -9.05
C LYS A 105 -15.89 -5.29 -8.46
N ILE A 106 -14.89 -5.22 -9.34
CA ILE A 106 -13.49 -4.96 -8.99
C ILE A 106 -12.94 -3.94 -9.99
N ASP A 107 -12.39 -2.84 -9.49
CA ASP A 107 -11.68 -1.83 -10.27
C ASP A 107 -10.26 -1.67 -9.71
N ASN A 108 -9.29 -1.47 -10.60
CA ASN A 108 -7.88 -1.33 -10.23
C ASN A 108 -7.32 0.01 -10.70
N THR A 109 -6.39 0.57 -9.93
CA THR A 109 -5.66 1.78 -10.30
C THR A 109 -4.26 1.78 -9.72
N VAL A 110 -3.37 2.59 -10.31
CA VAL A 110 -1.98 2.70 -9.92
C VAL A 110 -1.52 4.14 -9.98
N ALA A 111 -0.56 4.51 -9.13
CA ALA A 111 0.08 5.82 -9.18
C ALA A 111 1.53 5.75 -8.72
N SER A 112 2.45 6.27 -9.52
CA SER A 112 3.86 6.43 -9.11
C SER A 112 4.04 7.68 -8.25
N CYS A 113 4.99 7.65 -7.31
CA CYS A 113 5.48 8.81 -6.56
C CYS A 113 7.01 8.90 -6.52
N GLY A 114 7.71 7.98 -7.20
CA GLY A 114 9.17 7.96 -7.26
C GLY A 114 9.78 9.18 -7.93
N LEU A 115 11.11 9.31 -7.74
CA LEU A 115 11.89 10.27 -8.51
C LEU A 115 11.64 10.01 -10.01
N PHE A 116 11.41 11.06 -10.78
CA PHE A 116 11.07 10.96 -12.21
C PHE A 116 9.87 10.06 -12.52
N TYR A 117 8.91 9.94 -11.60
CA TYR A 117 7.70 9.11 -11.77
C TYR A 117 8.01 7.61 -11.92
N SER A 118 9.20 7.19 -11.50
CA SER A 118 9.58 5.77 -11.49
C SER A 118 8.61 4.93 -10.68
N SER A 119 8.27 3.75 -11.18
CA SER A 119 7.40 2.76 -10.54
C SER A 119 8.06 2.05 -9.35
N LEU A 120 9.30 2.40 -9.00
CA LEU A 120 10.00 1.89 -7.82
C LEU A 120 9.41 2.40 -6.50
N LYS A 121 8.66 3.50 -6.57
CA LYS A 121 7.92 4.10 -5.47
C LYS A 121 6.57 4.57 -5.99
N GLY A 122 5.51 4.21 -5.28
CA GLY A 122 4.15 4.43 -5.76
C GLY A 122 3.16 3.63 -4.95
N ALA A 123 2.00 3.38 -5.55
CA ALA A 123 1.02 2.47 -5.02
C ALA A 123 0.21 1.78 -6.12
N VAL A 124 -0.28 0.60 -5.77
CA VAL A 124 -1.37 -0.09 -6.44
C VAL A 124 -2.60 -0.05 -5.53
N ALA A 125 -3.78 0.10 -6.11
CA ALA A 125 -5.02 0.10 -5.36
C ALA A 125 -6.13 -0.66 -6.08
N THR A 126 -6.97 -1.32 -5.29
CA THR A 126 -8.15 -2.05 -5.77
C THR A 126 -9.36 -1.56 -5.02
N ARG A 127 -10.43 -1.26 -5.76
CA ARG A 127 -11.76 -0.98 -5.24
C ARG A 127 -12.66 -2.15 -5.59
N LEU A 128 -13.39 -2.68 -4.61
CA LEU A 128 -14.32 -3.77 -4.82
C LEU A 128 -15.66 -3.50 -4.15
N THR A 129 -16.72 -4.02 -4.77
CA THR A 129 -18.08 -3.99 -4.23
C THR A 129 -18.46 -5.39 -3.76
N LEU A 130 -18.77 -5.51 -2.48
CA LEU A 130 -19.23 -6.73 -1.83
C LEU A 130 -20.74 -6.66 -1.59
N VAL A 131 -21.44 -7.75 -1.91
CA VAL A 131 -22.88 -7.91 -1.73
C VAL A 131 -23.14 -8.94 -0.63
N LYS A 132 -23.94 -8.54 0.37
CA LYS A 132 -24.41 -9.44 1.43
C LYS A 132 -25.84 -9.06 1.79
N ASP A 133 -26.73 -10.06 1.85
CA ASP A 133 -28.16 -9.87 2.15
C ASP A 133 -28.83 -8.76 1.30
N SER A 134 -28.55 -8.76 -0.01
CA SER A 134 -29.04 -7.76 -0.98
C SER A 134 -28.60 -6.31 -0.70
N GLN A 135 -27.65 -6.09 0.21
CA GLN A 135 -27.01 -4.80 0.45
C GLN A 135 -25.61 -4.78 -0.14
N GLU A 136 -25.15 -3.61 -0.54
CA GLU A 136 -23.82 -3.37 -1.09
C GLU A 136 -22.96 -2.59 -0.11
N THR A 137 -21.69 -2.99 -0.02
CA THR A 137 -20.64 -2.22 0.65
C THR A 137 -19.39 -2.19 -0.23
N GLU A 138 -18.62 -1.12 -0.15
CA GLU A 138 -17.47 -0.88 -1.02
C GLU A 138 -16.19 -0.77 -0.20
N PHE A 139 -15.13 -1.42 -0.68
CA PHE A 139 -13.82 -1.41 -0.09
C PHE A 139 -12.78 -0.89 -1.07
N THR A 140 -11.88 -0.04 -0.59
CA THR A 140 -10.69 0.39 -1.31
C THR A 140 -9.45 -0.03 -0.51
N PHE A 141 -8.60 -0.85 -1.12
CA PHE A 141 -7.33 -1.30 -0.55
C PHE A 141 -6.18 -0.69 -1.33
N VAL A 142 -5.23 -0.08 -0.64
CA VAL A 142 -4.04 0.54 -1.23
C VAL A 142 -2.78 -0.12 -0.67
N VAL A 143 -1.87 -0.51 -1.55
CA VAL A 143 -0.53 -1.00 -1.19
C VAL A 143 0.50 -0.03 -1.75
N ALA A 144 1.26 0.61 -0.87
CA ALA A 144 2.22 1.64 -1.23
C ALA A 144 3.66 1.24 -0.89
N HIS A 145 4.60 1.87 -1.61
CA HIS A 145 6.02 1.89 -1.27
C HIS A 145 6.52 3.32 -1.38
N LEU A 146 6.72 3.98 -0.24
CA LEU A 146 7.07 5.41 -0.19
C LEU A 146 8.58 5.65 -0.16
N SER A 147 8.99 6.90 -0.39
CA SER A 147 10.42 7.26 -0.42
C SER A 147 11.17 6.85 0.85
N ALA A 148 12.28 6.13 0.64
CA ALA A 148 13.17 5.64 1.68
C ALA A 148 14.12 6.73 2.23
N ASN A 149 14.96 6.32 3.18
CA ASN A 149 15.99 7.07 3.90
C ASN A 149 15.48 7.91 5.09
N GLU A 150 16.37 8.03 6.09
CA GLU A 150 16.21 8.86 7.29
C GLU A 150 16.25 10.35 6.92
N GLY A 151 15.49 11.19 7.62
CA GLY A 151 15.42 12.64 7.37
C GLY A 151 14.50 13.06 6.21
N TYR A 152 13.82 12.12 5.54
CA TYR A 152 12.93 12.38 4.41
C TYR A 152 11.42 12.34 4.77
N VAL A 153 11.06 12.63 6.02
CA VAL A 153 9.65 12.62 6.48
C VAL A 153 8.75 13.52 5.63
N GLU A 154 9.20 14.73 5.31
CA GLU A 154 8.43 15.65 4.48
C GLU A 154 8.28 15.14 3.05
N ARG A 155 9.24 14.36 2.53
CA ARG A 155 9.10 13.71 1.21
C ARG A 155 8.01 12.65 1.25
N ARG A 156 8.00 11.80 2.27
CA ARG A 156 6.96 10.77 2.46
C ARG A 156 5.57 11.37 2.62
N ASN A 157 5.43 12.46 3.36
CA ASN A 157 4.18 13.22 3.44
C ASN A 157 3.70 13.62 2.03
N ARG A 158 4.60 14.14 1.17
CA ARG A 158 4.25 14.50 -0.22
C ARG A 158 3.81 13.30 -1.03
N ASP A 159 4.55 12.20 -0.93
CA ASP A 159 4.26 10.96 -1.63
C ASP A 159 2.87 10.45 -1.23
N SER A 160 2.57 10.39 0.07
CA SER A 160 1.25 10.02 0.60
C SER A 160 0.14 10.91 0.04
N TRP A 161 0.27 12.24 0.13
CA TRP A 161 -0.73 13.18 -0.40
C TRP A 161 -0.95 13.03 -1.90
N ARG A 162 0.11 12.82 -2.65
CA ARG A 162 0.03 12.57 -4.09
C ARG A 162 -0.76 11.29 -4.36
N LEU A 163 -0.42 10.17 -3.70
CA LEU A 163 -1.10 8.90 -3.91
C LEU A 163 -2.58 8.97 -3.53
N LEU A 164 -2.90 9.61 -2.40
CA LEU A 164 -4.30 9.85 -1.95
C LEU A 164 -5.14 10.68 -2.94
N ARG A 165 -4.51 11.40 -3.89
CA ARG A 165 -5.19 12.22 -4.91
C ARG A 165 -5.14 11.60 -6.31
N SER A 166 -4.05 10.91 -6.65
CA SER A 166 -3.79 10.43 -8.01
C SER A 166 -4.34 9.04 -8.29
N LEU A 167 -4.57 8.21 -7.27
CA LEU A 167 -5.20 6.90 -7.44
C LEU A 167 -6.68 7.10 -7.77
N SER A 168 -7.05 7.07 -9.05
CA SER A 168 -8.40 7.31 -9.54
C SER A 168 -9.03 6.03 -10.09
N PHE A 169 -10.30 5.79 -9.73
CA PHE A 169 -11.08 4.63 -10.19
C PHE A 169 -12.05 4.98 -11.33
N ASN A 170 -11.89 6.17 -11.95
CA ASN A 170 -12.75 6.68 -13.01
C ASN A 170 -14.23 6.85 -12.62
N ASP A 171 -14.55 6.88 -11.32
CA ASP A 171 -15.88 7.12 -10.77
C ASP A 171 -16.02 8.53 -10.15
N GLY A 172 -15.06 9.41 -10.45
CA GLY A 172 -14.98 10.77 -9.90
C GLY A 172 -14.33 10.85 -8.53
N TRP A 173 -13.93 9.72 -7.93
CA TRP A 173 -13.31 9.68 -6.61
C TRP A 173 -11.90 9.08 -6.67
N SER A 174 -11.03 9.58 -5.79
CA SER A 174 -9.77 8.90 -5.48
C SER A 174 -10.02 7.81 -4.44
N VAL A 175 -9.05 7.50 -3.56
CA VAL A 175 -9.17 6.38 -2.60
C VAL A 175 -10.20 6.65 -1.51
N LEU A 176 -10.38 7.91 -1.10
CA LEU A 176 -11.42 8.32 -0.18
C LEU A 176 -12.68 8.70 -0.94
N LYS A 177 -13.79 8.07 -0.57
CA LYS A 177 -15.11 8.20 -1.20
C LYS A 177 -16.20 8.07 -0.13
N PRO A 178 -17.34 8.77 -0.26
CA PRO A 178 -18.48 8.57 0.62
C PRO A 178 -18.97 7.11 0.58
N LYS A 179 -19.37 6.58 1.75
CA LYS A 179 -19.85 5.20 1.90
C LYS A 179 -18.87 4.09 1.43
N ASN A 180 -17.57 4.34 1.51
CA ASN A 180 -16.52 3.36 1.20
C ASN A 180 -15.63 3.13 2.42
N HIS A 181 -15.16 1.90 2.60
CA HIS A 181 -14.10 1.56 3.54
C HIS A 181 -12.74 1.73 2.87
N CYS A 182 -11.82 2.51 3.44
CA CYS A 182 -10.48 2.67 2.88
C CYS A 182 -9.41 2.09 3.80
N PHE A 183 -8.52 1.27 3.23
CA PHE A 183 -7.33 0.74 3.88
C PHE A 183 -6.09 1.16 3.09
N PHE A 184 -5.06 1.62 3.79
CA PHE A 184 -3.80 2.06 3.21
C PHE A 184 -2.65 1.37 3.92
N MET A 185 -1.92 0.52 3.20
CA MET A 185 -0.85 -0.30 3.78
C MET A 185 0.40 -0.31 2.92
N GLY A 186 1.49 -0.84 3.46
CA GLY A 186 2.73 -1.06 2.72
C GLY A 186 3.99 -0.69 3.50
N ASP A 187 5.12 -0.69 2.80
CA ASP A 187 6.36 -0.07 3.27
C ASP A 187 6.26 1.45 3.09
N LEU A 188 5.72 2.09 4.12
CA LEU A 188 5.56 3.54 4.17
C LEU A 188 6.87 4.26 4.49
N ASN A 189 7.92 3.53 4.87
CA ASN A 189 9.28 4.02 5.05
C ASN A 189 9.47 5.15 6.08
N TYR A 190 8.47 5.45 6.90
CA TYR A 190 8.62 6.35 8.05
C TYR A 190 9.56 5.72 9.07
N ARG A 191 10.38 6.55 9.71
CA ARG A 191 11.49 6.12 10.56
C ARG A 191 11.25 6.50 12.01
N VAL A 192 12.01 5.87 12.89
CA VAL A 192 12.21 6.41 14.25
C VAL A 192 13.25 7.52 14.18
N ALA A 193 12.89 8.69 14.70
CA ALA A 193 13.75 9.85 14.80
C ALA A 193 13.84 10.33 16.27
N LEU A 194 14.48 11.47 16.52
CA LEU A 194 14.68 12.04 17.86
C LEU A 194 13.41 12.11 18.73
N TYR A 195 12.24 12.28 18.09
CA TYR A 195 10.95 12.44 18.76
C TYR A 195 10.04 11.21 18.61
N GLY A 196 10.62 10.02 18.40
CA GLY A 196 9.89 8.76 18.25
C GLY A 196 9.50 8.45 16.81
N ASP A 197 8.42 7.68 16.65
CA ASP A 197 7.90 7.25 15.34
C ASP A 197 7.42 8.46 14.51
N GLU A 198 8.04 8.66 13.35
CA GLU A 198 7.70 9.76 12.46
C GLU A 198 6.24 9.68 12.00
N LEU A 199 5.73 8.51 11.59
CA LEU A 199 4.38 8.40 11.04
C LEU A 199 3.33 8.77 12.07
N LYS A 200 3.39 8.18 13.27
CA LYS A 200 2.49 8.50 14.37
C LYS A 200 2.46 10.00 14.63
N ARG A 201 3.63 10.63 14.74
CA ARG A 201 3.72 12.08 14.95
C ARG A 201 3.13 12.89 13.78
N GLN A 202 3.37 12.48 12.53
CA GLN A 202 2.78 13.17 11.37
C GLN A 202 1.25 13.05 11.30
N ILE A 203 0.69 11.93 11.78
CA ILE A 203 -0.77 11.75 11.91
C ILE A 203 -1.31 12.58 13.07
N ASP A 204 -0.66 12.53 14.24
CA ASP A 204 -1.08 13.26 15.45
C ASP A 204 -1.01 14.79 15.24
N GLU A 205 -0.09 15.27 14.39
CA GLU A 205 0.03 16.68 13.96
C GLU A 205 -0.90 17.05 12.78
N SER A 206 -1.79 16.15 12.34
CA SER A 206 -2.68 16.32 11.15
C SER A 206 -1.94 16.79 9.88
N LYS A 207 -0.75 16.23 9.64
CA LYS A 207 0.08 16.53 8.45
C LYS A 207 -0.12 15.56 7.30
N VAL A 208 -0.55 14.33 7.59
CA VAL A 208 -0.75 13.25 6.60
C VAL A 208 -1.81 12.26 7.10
N PHE A 209 -2.41 11.49 6.19
CA PHE A 209 -3.41 10.46 6.51
C PHE A 209 -4.58 10.95 7.38
N ILE A 210 -5.01 12.19 7.15
CA ILE A 210 -6.18 12.76 7.83
C ILE A 210 -7.41 11.91 7.48
N GLY A 211 -8.20 11.58 8.50
CA GLY A 211 -9.35 10.66 8.38
C GLY A 211 -9.00 9.17 8.47
N PHE A 212 -7.71 8.81 8.58
CA PHE A 212 -7.28 7.45 8.88
C PHE A 212 -6.94 7.30 10.37
N ASN A 213 -7.09 6.06 10.85
CA ASN A 213 -6.57 5.55 12.10
C ASN A 213 -5.47 4.53 11.81
N GLU A 214 -4.63 4.31 12.81
CA GLU A 214 -3.77 3.14 12.90
C GLU A 214 -3.96 2.53 14.29
N GLN A 215 -3.96 1.20 14.37
CA GLN A 215 -4.03 0.55 15.67
C GLN A 215 -2.71 0.74 16.45
N ASP A 216 -2.82 0.84 17.78
CA ASP A 216 -1.64 0.88 18.65
C ASP A 216 -0.69 -0.29 18.37
N ILE A 217 0.59 0.05 18.19
CA ILE A 217 1.65 -0.90 17.87
C ILE A 217 2.22 -1.46 19.18
N HIS A 218 2.12 -2.78 19.35
CA HIS A 218 2.66 -3.52 20.49
C HIS A 218 3.77 -4.51 20.09
N PHE A 219 4.32 -4.35 18.89
CA PHE A 219 5.40 -5.18 18.36
C PHE A 219 6.66 -4.34 18.07
N ASP A 220 7.83 -4.97 18.17
CA ASP A 220 9.12 -4.32 17.89
C ASP A 220 9.23 -3.88 16.43
N PRO A 221 10.09 -2.88 16.12
CA PRO A 221 10.32 -2.41 14.76
C PRO A 221 10.53 -3.52 13.72
N THR A 222 10.03 -3.31 12.51
CA THR A 222 10.02 -4.32 11.43
C THR A 222 11.20 -4.18 10.49
N TYR A 223 11.98 -3.12 10.63
CA TYR A 223 13.15 -2.79 9.79
C TYR A 223 14.25 -2.19 10.66
N LYS A 224 15.55 -2.31 10.38
CA LYS A 224 16.21 -3.13 9.35
C LYS A 224 16.91 -4.29 10.03
N PHE A 225 16.59 -5.52 9.64
CA PHE A 225 17.26 -6.72 10.16
C PHE A 225 18.52 -7.05 9.37
N ASN A 226 19.46 -7.79 9.99
CA ASN A 226 20.46 -8.54 9.24
C ASN A 226 19.77 -9.80 8.68
N VAL A 227 19.72 -9.91 7.35
CA VAL A 227 19.09 -11.03 6.64
C VAL A 227 19.56 -12.38 7.21
N GLY A 228 18.61 -13.29 7.44
CA GLY A 228 18.85 -14.59 8.04
C GLY A 228 18.87 -14.58 9.58
N THR A 229 18.67 -13.44 10.23
CA THR A 229 18.76 -13.30 11.70
C THR A 229 17.61 -12.48 12.26
N SER A 230 17.38 -12.59 13.57
CA SER A 230 16.46 -11.72 14.33
C SER A 230 17.14 -10.45 14.88
N SER A 231 18.38 -10.17 14.47
CA SER A 231 19.17 -9.04 14.97
C SER A 231 19.04 -7.82 14.06
N TYR A 232 18.90 -6.62 14.65
CA TYR A 232 18.88 -5.38 13.88
C TYR A 232 20.26 -5.05 13.30
N ASN A 233 20.25 -4.44 12.12
CA ASN A 233 21.42 -3.89 11.49
C ASN A 233 21.85 -2.59 12.18
N SER A 234 23.06 -2.55 12.73
CA SER A 234 23.58 -1.40 13.49
C SER A 234 23.82 -0.13 12.67
N LYS A 235 23.76 -0.19 11.32
CA LYS A 235 23.95 0.98 10.44
C LYS A 235 22.67 1.78 10.20
N ARG A 236 21.55 1.34 10.77
CA ARG A 236 20.22 1.97 10.62
C ARG A 236 19.50 1.98 11.95
N ILE A 237 18.68 3.00 12.16
CA ILE A 237 17.79 3.03 13.32
C ILE A 237 16.63 2.06 13.06
N ALA A 238 16.39 1.15 13.99
CA ALA A 238 15.25 0.24 13.92
C ALA A 238 13.94 1.05 13.85
N SER A 239 13.10 0.78 12.85
CA SER A 239 11.91 1.57 12.51
C SER A 239 10.70 0.71 12.13
N TRP A 240 9.50 1.22 12.39
CA TRP A 240 8.23 0.66 11.90
C TRP A 240 7.92 1.20 10.50
N CYS A 241 8.61 0.64 9.50
CA CYS A 241 8.44 1.04 8.10
C CYS A 241 7.15 0.47 7.49
N ASP A 242 6.78 -0.73 7.89
CA ASP A 242 5.67 -1.52 7.34
C ASP A 242 4.41 -1.28 8.18
N ARG A 243 3.33 -0.75 7.58
CA ARG A 243 2.17 -0.20 8.31
C ARG A 243 0.85 -0.55 7.65
N ILE A 244 -0.22 -0.63 8.44
CA ILE A 244 -1.60 -0.82 7.96
C ILE A 244 -2.51 0.21 8.62
N LEU A 245 -2.96 1.18 7.83
CA LEU A 245 -3.91 2.21 8.24
C LEU A 245 -5.29 1.91 7.66
N TYR A 246 -6.33 2.39 8.33
CA TYR A 246 -7.71 2.24 7.92
C TYR A 246 -8.52 3.50 8.23
N GLN A 247 -9.58 3.77 7.49
CA GLN A 247 -10.43 4.95 7.74
C GLN A 247 -11.02 4.93 9.16
N LYS A 248 -11.10 6.07 9.85
CA LYS A 248 -11.61 6.15 11.23
C LYS A 248 -13.07 5.68 11.31
N TYR A 249 -13.36 4.72 12.17
CA TYR A 249 -14.72 4.18 12.40
C TYR A 249 -15.39 4.73 13.68
N ASN A 250 -14.76 5.67 14.38
CA ASN A 250 -15.24 6.24 15.65
C ASN A 250 -15.53 5.17 16.73
N GLY A 251 -14.72 4.11 16.78
CA GLY A 251 -14.84 3.03 17.77
C GLY A 251 -15.80 1.90 17.37
N ASN A 252 -16.34 1.92 16.15
CA ASN A 252 -17.22 0.86 15.64
C ASN A 252 -16.46 -0.30 15.00
N GLU A 253 -15.16 -0.15 14.76
CA GLU A 253 -14.26 -1.21 14.40
C GLU A 253 -13.93 -2.09 15.62
N LYS A 254 -13.73 -3.39 15.40
CA LYS A 254 -13.24 -4.29 16.44
C LYS A 254 -11.92 -4.90 15.99
N LEU A 255 -10.84 -4.52 16.65
CA LEU A 255 -9.54 -5.15 16.47
C LEU A 255 -9.59 -6.62 16.88
N ILE A 256 -9.03 -7.49 16.05
CA ILE A 256 -8.71 -8.87 16.44
C ILE A 256 -7.22 -8.96 16.77
N ARG A 257 -6.35 -8.55 15.85
CA ARG A 257 -4.89 -8.57 16.04
C ARG A 257 -4.18 -7.61 15.10
N TYR A 258 -3.20 -6.87 15.59
CA TYR A 258 -2.26 -6.08 14.77
C TYR A 258 -0.84 -6.40 15.24
N ASP A 259 -0.08 -7.09 14.39
CA ASP A 259 1.19 -7.69 14.80
C ASP A 259 2.10 -7.91 13.60
N LYS A 260 3.34 -8.33 13.87
CA LYS A 260 4.31 -8.75 12.86
C LYS A 260 4.51 -10.26 12.87
N LEU A 261 5.11 -10.79 11.80
CA LEU A 261 5.58 -12.17 11.73
C LEU A 261 7.12 -12.23 11.72
N PRO A 262 7.74 -13.20 12.42
CA PRO A 262 9.20 -13.31 12.51
C PRO A 262 9.80 -13.99 11.28
N PHE A 263 9.59 -13.40 10.10
CA PHE A 263 10.27 -13.82 8.86
C PHE A 263 11.73 -13.38 8.94
N LEU A 264 12.64 -14.25 8.53
CA LEU A 264 14.08 -14.00 8.58
C LEU A 264 14.69 -13.86 7.18
N SER A 265 13.91 -14.12 6.13
CA SER A 265 14.39 -14.11 4.75
C SER A 265 14.64 -12.70 4.22
N SER A 266 13.88 -11.71 4.69
CA SER A 266 14.00 -10.29 4.34
C SER A 266 14.67 -9.50 5.46
N ASP A 267 15.20 -8.31 5.13
CA ASP A 267 15.58 -7.31 6.14
C ASP A 267 14.38 -6.56 6.72
N HIS A 268 13.17 -6.87 6.23
CA HIS A 268 11.88 -6.52 6.79
C HIS A 268 11.15 -7.73 7.39
N GLN A 269 10.28 -7.47 8.36
CA GLN A 269 9.32 -8.45 8.88
C GLN A 269 7.90 -8.07 8.44
N PRO A 270 7.08 -9.04 7.95
CA PRO A 270 5.72 -8.75 7.54
C PRO A 270 4.87 -8.24 8.69
N VAL A 271 3.93 -7.36 8.38
CA VAL A 271 2.93 -6.84 9.30
C VAL A 271 1.55 -7.27 8.83
N PHE A 272 0.67 -7.61 9.77
CA PHE A 272 -0.71 -7.98 9.43
C PHE A 272 -1.71 -7.38 10.41
N LEU A 273 -2.92 -7.18 9.93
CA LEU A 273 -4.07 -6.67 10.66
C LEU A 273 -5.25 -7.62 10.42
N SER A 274 -5.76 -8.21 11.49
CA SER A 274 -7.05 -8.87 11.53
C SER A 274 -8.04 -7.96 12.26
N ILE A 275 -9.14 -7.61 11.59
CA ILE A 275 -10.09 -6.60 12.07
C ILE A 275 -11.50 -6.95 11.61
N LEU A 276 -12.50 -6.66 12.46
CA LEU A 276 -13.90 -6.66 12.07
C LEU A 276 -14.36 -5.22 11.86
N VAL A 277 -14.94 -4.96 10.69
CA VAL A 277 -15.49 -3.64 10.36
C VAL A 277 -17.00 -3.72 10.19
N PRO A 278 -17.77 -2.66 10.50
CA PRO A 278 -19.20 -2.64 10.23
C PRO A 278 -19.48 -2.83 8.74
N PHE A 279 -20.61 -3.45 8.39
CA PHE A 279 -21.05 -3.58 7.01
C PHE A 279 -21.25 -2.22 6.34
N GLN A 280 -21.80 -1.27 7.09
CA GLN A 280 -21.92 0.11 6.65
C GLN A 280 -20.58 0.83 6.82
N ALA A 281 -20.14 1.49 5.75
CA ALA A 281 -18.95 2.31 5.75
C ALA A 281 -18.95 3.39 6.85
N PRO A 282 -17.75 3.75 7.35
CA PRO A 282 -17.61 4.77 8.38
C PRO A 282 -18.09 6.14 7.89
N PRO A 283 -18.25 7.12 8.79
CA PRO A 283 -18.54 8.50 8.42
C PRO A 283 -17.62 8.99 7.32
N ASN A 284 -18.18 9.81 6.42
CA ASN A 284 -17.46 10.25 5.23
C ASN A 284 -16.19 11.01 5.63
N ALA A 285 -15.04 10.51 5.18
CA ALA A 285 -13.77 11.23 5.31
C ALA A 285 -13.70 12.44 4.35
N VAL A 286 -14.58 12.48 3.34
CA VAL A 286 -14.67 13.54 2.34
C VAL A 286 -16.12 13.98 2.14
N ASN A 287 -16.36 15.28 1.90
CA ASN A 287 -17.68 15.78 1.55
C ASN A 287 -18.04 15.50 0.09
N SER A 288 -19.25 15.89 -0.34
CA SER A 288 -19.74 15.71 -1.73
C SER A 288 -18.90 16.42 -2.80
N LEU A 289 -18.04 17.37 -2.39
CA LEU A 289 -17.13 18.09 -3.28
C LEU A 289 -15.70 17.52 -3.23
N GLY A 290 -15.46 16.44 -2.48
CA GLY A 290 -14.15 15.80 -2.36
C GLY A 290 -13.19 16.42 -1.33
N TYR A 291 -13.65 17.38 -0.53
CA TYR A 291 -12.81 17.96 0.53
C TYR A 291 -12.81 17.10 1.77
N LEU A 292 -11.63 16.93 2.38
CA LEU A 292 -11.48 16.23 3.66
C LEU A 292 -12.31 16.89 4.76
N ILE A 293 -12.91 16.03 5.59
CA ILE A 293 -13.67 16.41 6.78
C ILE A 293 -12.83 16.01 8.00
N GLU A 294 -12.55 16.97 8.88
CA GLU A 294 -11.86 16.74 10.14
C GLU A 294 -12.64 17.42 11.28
N GLY A 295 -13.00 16.67 12.32
CA GLY A 295 -13.77 17.21 13.45
C GLY A 295 -15.16 17.77 13.10
N GLY A 296 -15.72 17.38 11.94
CA GLY A 296 -16.99 17.92 11.45
C GLY A 296 -16.87 19.24 10.68
N GLU A 297 -15.66 19.82 10.62
CA GLU A 297 -15.38 21.00 9.80
C GLU A 297 -14.76 20.61 8.45
N PHE A 298 -15.05 21.41 7.42
CA PHE A 298 -14.39 21.28 6.14
C PHE A 298 -13.00 21.88 6.22
N MET A 299 -12.00 21.12 5.77
CA MET A 299 -10.66 21.64 5.58
C MET A 299 -10.70 22.77 4.53
N LYS A 300 -10.61 24.03 4.99
CA LYS A 300 -10.67 25.24 4.14
C LYS A 300 -9.66 25.17 2.98
N SER A 301 -9.98 25.87 1.89
CA SER A 301 -9.12 26.00 0.70
C SER A 301 -7.69 26.50 0.99
N THR A 302 -7.44 27.14 2.14
CA THR A 302 -6.10 27.54 2.61
C THR A 302 -5.20 26.36 3.03
N TYR A 303 -5.78 25.25 3.49
CA TYR A 303 -5.02 24.02 3.70
C TYR A 303 -4.76 23.35 2.34
N ALA A 304 -5.77 23.37 1.45
CA ALA A 304 -5.61 22.97 0.06
C ALA A 304 -4.62 23.84 -0.73
N SER A 305 -4.35 25.10 -0.33
CA SER A 305 -3.35 25.98 -0.96
C SER A 305 -1.92 25.68 -0.49
N LYS A 306 -1.73 25.29 0.78
CA LYS A 306 -0.47 24.62 1.21
C LYS A 306 -0.22 23.36 0.37
N PHE A 307 -1.28 22.62 0.04
CA PHE A 307 -1.23 21.43 -0.82
C PHE A 307 -1.40 21.71 -2.33
N GLY A 308 -1.62 22.96 -2.74
CA GLY A 308 -1.79 23.37 -4.14
C GLY A 308 -0.47 23.26 -4.89
N ASN A 309 0.62 23.53 -4.17
CA ASN A 309 1.99 23.28 -4.64
C ASN A 309 2.28 21.79 -4.93
N TYR A 310 1.49 20.87 -4.37
CA TYR A 310 1.68 19.43 -4.57
C TYR A 310 0.85 18.90 -5.75
N ALA A 311 -0.28 19.56 -6.06
CA ALA A 311 -1.08 19.30 -7.26
C ALA A 311 -0.38 19.77 -8.55
N LEU A 312 0.45 20.81 -8.46
CA LEU A 312 1.27 21.28 -9.59
C LEU A 312 2.36 20.28 -10.02
N ILE A 313 2.65 19.25 -9.22
CA ILE A 313 3.58 18.17 -9.60
C ILE A 313 2.86 17.12 -10.48
N VAL A 314 1.55 17.25 -10.74
CA VAL A 314 0.86 16.34 -11.67
C VAL A 314 1.17 16.66 -13.14
N SER A 315 1.79 17.81 -13.46
CA SER A 315 2.02 18.19 -14.86
C SER A 315 3.22 17.57 -15.54
N ASP A 316 4.13 16.87 -14.86
CA ASP A 316 5.44 16.52 -15.43
C ASP A 316 5.59 15.01 -15.65
N SER A 317 4.72 14.40 -16.46
CA SER A 317 4.92 13.01 -16.86
C SER A 317 6.16 12.91 -17.76
N ILE A 318 7.19 12.16 -17.33
CA ILE A 318 8.22 11.68 -18.26
C ILE A 318 7.58 10.60 -19.11
N ILE A 319 7.40 10.88 -20.40
CA ILE A 319 6.78 9.96 -21.36
C ILE A 319 7.81 9.13 -22.13
N GLY A 320 9.10 9.41 -21.96
CA GLY A 320 10.14 8.64 -22.62
C GLY A 320 11.55 8.99 -22.16
N LEU A 321 12.41 7.98 -22.19
CA LEU A 321 13.86 8.09 -22.06
C LEU A 321 14.47 7.72 -23.41
N SER A 322 15.29 8.60 -23.99
CA SER A 322 16.13 8.25 -25.14
C SER A 322 17.58 8.24 -24.69
N LEU A 323 18.23 7.08 -24.85
CA LEU A 323 19.67 6.94 -24.69
C LEU A 323 20.30 6.92 -26.08
N LYS A 324 21.21 7.84 -26.35
CA LYS A 324 22.03 7.83 -27.57
C LYS A 324 23.50 7.72 -27.17
N SER A 325 24.22 6.82 -27.83
CA SER A 325 25.67 6.75 -27.73
C SER A 325 26.30 7.24 -29.02
N ILE A 326 27.31 8.11 -28.92
CA ILE A 326 28.12 8.56 -30.06
C ILE A 326 29.58 8.26 -29.74
N THR A 327 30.30 7.68 -30.69
CA THR A 327 31.75 7.48 -30.58
C THR A 327 32.47 8.66 -31.23
N THR A 328 33.36 9.32 -30.51
CA THR A 328 34.18 10.41 -31.04
C THR A 328 35.29 9.88 -31.94
N THR A 329 35.82 10.73 -32.81
CA THR A 329 37.01 10.42 -33.63
C THR A 329 38.26 10.10 -32.80
N SER A 330 38.26 10.44 -31.52
CA SER A 330 39.30 10.10 -30.53
C SER A 330 39.00 8.83 -29.71
N GLY A 331 37.97 8.06 -30.08
CA GLY A 331 37.64 6.78 -29.43
C GLY A 331 36.90 6.88 -28.10
N ARG A 332 36.37 8.05 -27.75
CA ARG A 332 35.56 8.22 -26.52
C ARG A 332 34.09 7.89 -26.82
N ILE A 333 33.42 7.23 -25.89
CA ILE A 333 31.96 7.02 -25.95
C ILE A 333 31.29 8.17 -25.18
N VAL A 334 30.41 8.90 -25.86
CA VAL A 334 29.55 9.92 -25.25
C VAL A 334 28.15 9.35 -25.15
N LEU A 335 27.63 9.25 -23.92
CA LEU A 335 26.25 8.90 -23.64
C LEU A 335 25.43 10.18 -23.49
N ILE A 336 24.42 10.34 -24.34
CA ILE A 336 23.44 11.41 -24.27
C ILE A 336 22.14 10.81 -23.77
N VAL A 337 21.69 11.29 -22.61
CA VAL A 337 20.40 10.92 -22.01
C VAL A 337 19.44 12.08 -22.23
N MET A 338 18.36 11.84 -22.98
CA MET A 338 17.29 12.82 -23.17
C MET A 338 16.03 12.38 -22.43
N PHE A 339 15.48 13.29 -21.63
CA PHE A 339 14.20 13.11 -20.97
C PHE A 339 13.12 13.83 -21.77
N LEU A 340 12.06 13.12 -22.15
CA LEU A 340 10.86 13.70 -22.76
C LEU A 340 9.82 13.95 -21.68
N PHE A 341 9.43 15.21 -21.48
CA PHE A 341 8.37 15.60 -20.56
C PHE A 341 7.14 16.03 -21.36
N ILE A 342 5.95 15.54 -20.99
CA ILE A 342 4.72 16.29 -21.24
C ILE A 342 4.60 17.26 -20.08
N LEU A 343 4.55 18.55 -20.40
CA LEU A 343 4.13 19.61 -19.47
C LEU A 343 2.66 19.89 -19.74
N TRP A 344 1.78 19.46 -18.84
CA TRP A 344 0.38 19.86 -18.93
C TRP A 344 0.22 21.28 -18.39
N LEU A 345 0.27 22.27 -19.28
CA LEU A 345 0.01 23.67 -18.96
C LEU A 345 -1.51 23.89 -18.82
N PHE A 346 -2.03 23.56 -17.64
CA PHE A 346 -3.39 23.85 -17.11
C PHE A 346 -4.60 23.21 -17.82
N LYS A 347 -5.60 22.87 -17.00
CA LYS A 347 -6.97 23.37 -17.18
C LYS A 347 -7.64 23.59 -15.83
#